data_AF-A0A6L7S1S9-F1
#
_entry.id   AF-A0A6L7S1S9-F1
#
_cell.length_a   1.000
_cell.length_b   1.000
_cell.length_c   1.000
_cell.angle_alpha   90.00
_cell.angle_beta   90.00
_cell.angle_gamma   90.00
#
_symmetry.space_group_name_H-M   'P 1'
#
loop_
_entity.id
_entity.type
_entity.pdbx_description
1 polymer ?
#
loop_
_entity_poly.entity_id
_entity_poly.type
_entity_poly.pdbx_seq_one_letter_code
_entity_poly.pdbx_strand_id
1 'polypeptide(L)'
;PDLAGWRRETMPEYPDAAFFDIAPDWACEVLSPSTRRIDQNEKRTIYAREGVSHLWFVDPVSKTLEAFELRDGHWVLLVTLADDAPVSLPPFEAISFPLDALWPEDVAPDAGTAG
;
A
#
# COMPACT_ATOMS: atom_id res chain seq x y z
N PRO A 1 4.99 3.08 -7.46
CA PRO A 1 3.95 2.46 -6.62
C PRO A 1 2.65 3.24 -6.80
N ASP A 2 1.52 2.62 -6.47
CA ASP A 2 0.23 3.32 -6.49
C ASP A 2 0.16 4.39 -5.41
N LEU A 3 0.74 4.12 -4.24
CA LEU A 3 0.95 5.10 -3.17
C LEU A 3 2.37 4.99 -2.62
N ALA A 4 2.90 6.12 -2.16
CA ALA A 4 4.20 6.21 -1.50
C ALA A 4 4.15 7.23 -0.36
N GLY A 5 4.96 6.99 0.67
CA GLY A 5 5.05 7.84 1.84
C GLY A 5 6.50 8.00 2.29
N TRP A 6 6.84 9.22 2.67
CA TRP A 6 8.13 9.59 3.25
C TRP A 6 7.89 10.14 4.66
N ARG A 7 8.76 9.77 5.59
CA ARG A 7 8.88 10.44 6.88
C ARG A 7 9.40 11.86 6.62
N ARG A 8 9.00 12.81 7.45
CA ARG A 8 9.53 14.19 7.40
C ARG A 8 11.04 14.24 7.62
N GLU A 9 11.63 13.26 8.29
CA GLU A 9 13.07 13.15 8.47
C GLU A 9 13.77 12.74 7.15
N THR A 10 13.13 11.88 6.35
CA THR A 10 13.61 11.41 5.04
C THR A 10 13.38 12.45 3.95
N MET A 11 12.23 13.11 3.96
CA MET A 11 11.85 14.19 3.04
C MET A 11 11.34 15.41 3.84
N PRO A 12 12.24 16.27 4.33
CA PRO A 12 11.88 17.43 5.16
C PRO A 12 11.17 18.53 4.38
N GLU A 13 11.47 18.64 3.09
CA GLU A 13 10.87 19.60 2.17
C GLU A 13 10.24 18.84 1.00
N TYR A 14 9.06 19.26 0.58
CA TYR A 14 8.40 18.69 -0.58
C TYR A 14 9.11 19.19 -1.86
N PRO A 15 9.73 18.32 -2.66
CA PRO A 15 10.49 18.76 -3.81
C PRO A 15 9.60 19.37 -4.88
N ASP A 16 9.99 20.52 -5.42
CA ASP A 16 9.41 21.09 -6.65
C ASP A 16 10.02 20.39 -7.87
N ALA A 17 9.66 19.12 -8.05
CA ALA A 17 10.16 18.25 -9.11
C ALA A 17 9.06 17.31 -9.63
N ALA A 18 9.18 16.92 -10.90
CA ALA A 18 8.24 16.00 -11.54
C ALA A 18 8.38 14.55 -11.02
N PHE A 19 9.48 14.23 -10.34
CA PHE A 19 9.76 12.95 -9.72
C PHE A 19 10.72 13.15 -8.54
N PHE A 20 10.75 12.17 -7.64
CA PHE A 20 11.63 12.16 -6.47
C PHE A 20 12.76 11.15 -6.67
N ASP A 21 13.97 11.54 -6.28
CA ASP A 21 15.18 10.70 -6.25
C ASP A 21 15.42 10.05 -4.87
N ILE A 22 14.61 10.42 -3.88
CA ILE A 22 14.61 9.84 -2.54
C ILE A 22 13.64 8.65 -2.50
N ALA A 23 14.13 7.47 -2.16
CA ALA A 23 13.28 6.30 -1.97
C ALA A 23 12.25 6.53 -0.85
N PRO A 24 10.99 6.10 -1.01
CA PRO A 24 10.00 6.21 0.05
C PRO A 24 10.32 5.29 1.22
N ASP A 25 9.98 5.71 2.43
CA ASP A 25 10.02 4.84 3.61
C ASP A 25 8.93 3.75 3.54
N TRP A 26 7.82 4.05 2.85
CA TRP A 26 6.70 3.14 2.64
C TRP A 26 6.17 3.20 1.21
N ALA A 27 5.94 2.04 0.62
CA ALA A 27 5.25 1.89 -0.67
C ALA A 27 4.02 1.00 -0.52
N CYS A 28 2.98 1.29 -1.28
CA CYS A 28 1.78 0.46 -1.37
C CYS A 28 1.41 0.21 -2.83
N GLU A 29 1.10 -1.05 -3.14
CA GLU A 29 0.54 -1.45 -4.43
C GLU A 29 -0.86 -2.02 -4.20
N VAL A 30 -1.79 -1.58 -5.03
CA VAL A 30 -3.15 -2.11 -5.11
C VAL A 30 -3.16 -3.17 -6.21
N LEU A 31 -3.22 -4.43 -5.80
CA LEU A 31 -3.05 -5.54 -6.72
C LEU A 31 -4.20 -5.62 -7.72
N SER A 32 -3.85 -5.69 -9.00
CA SER A 32 -4.78 -5.98 -10.08
C SER A 32 -4.45 -7.33 -10.73
N PRO A 33 -5.42 -8.04 -11.35
CA PRO A 33 -5.13 -9.27 -12.07
C PRO A 33 -4.06 -9.14 -13.17
N SER A 34 -3.97 -7.98 -13.83
CA SER A 34 -3.05 -7.74 -14.95
C SER A 34 -1.61 -7.43 -14.50
N THR A 35 -1.43 -6.83 -13.32
CA THR A 35 -0.10 -6.40 -12.83
C THR A 35 0.43 -7.22 -11.65
N ARG A 36 -0.40 -8.08 -11.04
CA ARG A 36 -0.07 -8.83 -9.81
C ARG A 36 1.32 -9.47 -9.84
N ARG A 37 1.68 -10.12 -10.95
CA ARG A 37 2.99 -10.79 -11.08
C ARG A 37 4.14 -9.79 -11.02
N ILE A 38 4.00 -8.63 -11.66
CA ILE A 38 5.03 -7.58 -11.68
C ILE A 38 5.15 -6.97 -10.28
N ASP A 39 4.02 -6.66 -9.65
CA ASP A 39 3.98 -6.03 -8.32
C ASP A 39 4.62 -6.95 -7.25
N GLN A 40 4.25 -8.23 -7.24
CA GLN A 40 4.73 -9.18 -6.25
C GLN A 40 6.17 -9.67 -6.47
N ASN A 41 6.75 -9.49 -7.67
CA ASN A 41 8.10 -9.97 -7.99
C ASN A 41 9.07 -8.82 -8.33
N GLU A 42 8.88 -8.19 -9.48
CA GLU A 42 9.84 -7.23 -10.04
C GLU A 42 9.90 -5.96 -9.21
N LYS A 43 8.74 -5.34 -8.93
CA LYS A 43 8.68 -4.12 -8.11
C LYS A 43 9.18 -4.39 -6.69
N ARG A 44 8.76 -5.50 -6.08
CA ARG A 44 9.21 -5.92 -4.76
C ARG A 44 10.74 -6.05 -4.67
N THR A 45 11.38 -6.57 -5.72
CA THR A 45 12.84 -6.66 -5.81
C THR A 45 13.50 -5.28 -5.93
N ILE A 46 12.92 -4.40 -6.76
CA ILE A 46 13.39 -3.01 -6.91
C ILE A 46 13.28 -2.27 -5.57
N TYR A 47 12.15 -2.37 -4.86
CA TYR A 47 11.95 -1.70 -3.58
C TYR A 47 12.92 -2.17 -2.50
N ALA A 48 13.22 -3.46 -2.42
CA ALA A 48 14.26 -3.95 -1.52
C ALA A 48 15.64 -3.37 -1.85
N ARG A 49 16.00 -3.34 -3.14
CA ARG A 49 17.29 -2.81 -3.60
C ARG A 49 17.43 -1.31 -3.29
N GLU A 50 16.37 -0.54 -3.49
CA GLU A 50 16.35 0.90 -3.23
C GLU A 50 16.14 1.27 -1.74
N GLY A 51 15.98 0.27 -0.85
CA GLY A 51 15.92 0.50 0.60
C GLY A 51 14.57 0.97 1.14
N VAL A 52 13.47 0.73 0.42
CA VAL A 52 12.12 0.98 0.95
C VAL A 52 11.93 0.13 2.21
N SER A 53 11.58 0.78 3.34
CA SER A 53 11.55 0.09 4.64
C SER A 53 10.28 -0.73 4.86
N HIS A 54 9.15 -0.26 4.31
CA HIS A 54 7.85 -0.94 4.43
C HIS A 54 7.14 -1.07 3.09
N LEU A 55 6.55 -2.23 2.84
CA LEU A 55 5.78 -2.49 1.62
C LEU A 55 4.43 -3.07 1.98
N TRP A 56 3.35 -2.48 1.49
CA TRP A 56 2.00 -3.03 1.62
C TRP A 56 1.47 -3.51 0.27
N PHE A 57 0.82 -4.67 0.28
CA PHE A 57 -0.03 -5.13 -0.81
C PHE A 57 -1.48 -5.11 -0.36
N VAL A 58 -2.29 -4.30 -1.05
CA VAL A 58 -3.74 -4.26 -0.86
C VAL A 58 -4.35 -5.03 -2.02
N ASP A 59 -5.16 -6.04 -1.74
CA ASP A 59 -5.78 -6.88 -2.76
C ASP A 59 -7.30 -6.70 -2.73
N PRO A 60 -7.89 -5.87 -3.62
CA PRO A 60 -9.33 -5.65 -3.65
C PRO A 60 -10.13 -6.89 -4.03
N VAL A 61 -9.53 -7.87 -4.73
CA VAL A 61 -10.22 -9.08 -5.17
C VAL A 61 -10.40 -10.04 -3.99
N SER A 62 -9.33 -10.26 -3.22
CA SER A 62 -9.38 -11.10 -2.01
C SER A 62 -9.78 -10.34 -0.76
N LYS A 63 -9.89 -9.00 -0.83
CA LYS A 63 -10.16 -8.08 0.28
C LYS A 63 -9.16 -8.25 1.44
N THR A 64 -7.88 -8.32 1.09
CA THR A 64 -6.78 -8.52 2.06
C THR A 64 -5.74 -7.41 2.01
N LEU A 65 -4.95 -7.31 3.09
CA LEU A 65 -3.76 -6.48 3.18
C LEU A 65 -2.60 -7.31 3.71
N GLU A 66 -1.50 -7.38 2.96
CA GLU A 66 -0.22 -7.92 3.43
C GLU A 66 0.76 -6.79 3.70
N ALA A 67 1.35 -6.74 4.89
CA ALA A 67 2.36 -5.76 5.25
C ALA A 67 3.72 -6.41 5.47
N PHE A 68 4.74 -5.85 4.84
CA PHE A 68 6.12 -6.30 4.90
C PHE A 68 7.04 -5.23 5.47
N GLU A 69 8.12 -5.68 6.11
CA GLU A 69 9.26 -4.87 6.53
C GLU A 69 10.52 -5.38 5.86
N LEU A 70 11.38 -4.47 5.41
CA LEU A 70 12.70 -4.83 4.89
C LEU A 70 13.68 -4.98 6.06
N ARG A 71 14.20 -6.19 6.26
CA ARG A 71 15.21 -6.50 7.28
C ARG A 71 16.40 -7.17 6.61
N ASP A 72 17.58 -6.58 6.75
CA ASP A 72 18.83 -7.09 6.17
C ASP A 72 18.71 -7.43 4.67
N GLY A 73 18.01 -6.58 3.92
CA GLY A 73 17.76 -6.75 2.48
C GLY A 73 16.68 -7.79 2.12
N HIS A 74 15.99 -8.37 3.09
CA HIS A 74 14.95 -9.37 2.89
C HIS A 74 13.59 -8.87 3.39
N TRP A 75 12.55 -9.13 2.62
CA TRP A 75 11.19 -8.82 3.02
C TRP A 75 10.66 -9.83 4.03
N VAL A 76 10.34 -9.35 5.22
CA VAL A 76 9.67 -10.11 6.28
C VAL A 76 8.18 -9.76 6.26
N LEU A 77 7.31 -10.76 6.08
CA LEU A 77 5.87 -10.57 6.25
C LEU A 77 5.58 -10.33 7.73
N LEU A 78 5.01 -9.16 8.04
CA LEU A 78 4.58 -8.82 9.38
C LEU A 78 3.21 -9.42 9.68
N VAL A 79 2.26 -9.23 8.76
CA VAL A 79 0.88 -9.67 8.92
C VAL A 79 0.16 -9.74 7.58
N THR A 80 -0.82 -10.64 7.51
CA THR A 80 -1.90 -10.63 6.51
C THR A 80 -3.20 -10.34 7.25
N LEU A 81 -3.89 -9.26 6.88
CA LEU A 81 -5.18 -8.87 7.41
C LEU A 81 -6.29 -9.19 6.38
N ALA A 82 -7.48 -9.49 6.90
CA ALA A 82 -8.70 -9.75 6.14
C ALA A 82 -9.92 -9.23 6.94
N ASP A 83 -11.09 -9.29 6.32
CA ASP A 83 -12.38 -8.89 6.93
C ASP A 83 -12.33 -7.46 7.51
N ASP A 84 -12.83 -7.25 8.73
CA ASP A 84 -12.87 -5.97 9.45
C ASP A 84 -11.65 -5.76 10.37
N ALA A 85 -10.59 -6.56 10.20
CA ALA A 85 -9.42 -6.51 11.08
C ALA A 85 -8.84 -5.08 11.16
N PRO A 86 -8.48 -4.60 12.37
CA PRO A 86 -7.99 -3.24 12.55
C PRO A 86 -6.63 -3.06 11.88
N VAL A 87 -6.54 -2.11 10.96
CA VAL A 87 -5.29 -1.70 10.33
C VAL A 87 -4.64 -0.64 11.22
N SER A 88 -3.48 -0.98 11.78
CA SER A 88 -2.60 -0.08 12.53
C SER A 88 -1.19 -0.66 12.44
N LEU A 89 -0.55 -0.46 11.28
CA LEU A 89 0.67 -1.16 10.89
C LEU A 89 1.79 -0.16 10.60
N PRO A 90 3.07 -0.54 10.75
CA PRO A 90 4.18 0.33 10.39
C PRO A 90 4.11 0.84 8.94
N PRO A 91 4.40 2.12 8.68
CA PRO A 91 4.83 3.17 9.63
C PRO A 91 3.68 4.04 10.20
N PHE A 92 2.44 3.56 10.18
CA PHE A 92 1.21 4.29 10.52
C PHE A 92 0.50 3.77 11.79
N GLU A 93 1.25 3.31 12.79
CA GLU A 93 0.70 2.72 14.03
C GLU A 93 -0.08 3.73 14.90
N ALA A 94 0.02 5.03 14.60
CA ALA A 94 -0.68 6.09 15.32
C ALA A 94 -2.16 6.22 14.94
N ILE A 95 -2.59 5.61 13.82
CA ILE A 95 -3.96 5.69 13.31
C ILE A 95 -4.50 4.27 13.13
N SER A 96 -5.77 4.06 13.48
CA SER A 96 -6.45 2.79 13.25
C SER A 96 -7.76 2.96 12.49
N PHE A 97 -8.03 2.05 11.57
CA PHE A 97 -9.28 1.92 10.84
C PHE A 97 -9.58 0.44 10.55
N PRO A 98 -10.85 0.02 10.41
CA PRO A 98 -11.17 -1.36 10.04
C PRO A 98 -10.86 -1.58 8.56
N LEU A 99 -10.25 -2.73 8.20
CA LEU A 99 -9.81 -2.98 6.83
C LEU A 99 -10.96 -2.94 5.81
N ASP A 100 -12.15 -3.36 6.23
CA ASP A 100 -13.34 -3.39 5.38
C ASP A 100 -13.77 -2.01 4.85
N ALA A 101 -13.37 -0.92 5.51
CA ALA A 101 -13.59 0.45 5.05
C ALA A 101 -12.90 0.76 3.70
N LEU A 102 -11.92 -0.06 3.26
CA LEU A 102 -11.28 0.07 1.95
C LEU A 102 -12.14 -0.46 0.81
N TRP A 103 -13.23 -1.18 1.10
CA TRP A 103 -14.10 -1.84 0.12
C TRP A 103 -15.48 -1.18 0.11
N PRO A 104 -15.61 0.07 -0.36
CA PRO A 104 -16.92 0.68 -0.50
C PRO A 104 -17.79 -0.23 -1.38
N GLU A 105 -19.05 -0.41 -1.00
CA GLU A 105 -19.99 -1.13 -1.86
C GLU A 105 -20.01 -0.47 -3.24
N ASP A 106 -20.14 -1.28 -4.30
CA ASP A 106 -20.50 -0.76 -5.61
C ASP A 106 -21.80 0.04 -5.41
N VAL A 107 -21.69 1.36 -5.42
CA VAL A 107 -22.86 2.23 -5.44
C VAL A 107 -23.53 1.92 -6.76
N ALA A 108 -24.57 1.08 -6.72
CA ALA A 108 -25.41 0.83 -7.88
C ALA A 108 -25.82 2.21 -8.42
N PRO A 109 -25.66 2.47 -9.72
CA PRO A 109 -26.11 3.73 -10.28
C PRO A 109 -27.58 3.88 -9.92
N ASP A 110 -27.93 5.02 -9.31
CA ASP A 110 -29.31 5.35 -8.95
C ASP A 110 -30.20 4.95 -10.13
N ALA A 111 -31.10 3.99 -9.90
CA ALA A 111 -32.11 3.62 -10.87
C ALA A 111 -33.05 4.81 -10.96
N GLY A 112 -32.63 5.81 -11.76
CA GLY A 112 -33.35 7.04 -12.02
C GLY A 112 -34.79 6.67 -12.34
N THR A 113 -35.68 7.12 -11.47
CA THR A 113 -37.12 6.92 -11.59
C THR A 113 -37.54 7.51 -12.93
N ALA A 114 -38.00 6.65 -13.84
CA ALA A 114 -38.75 7.10 -15.01
C ALA A 114 -40.05 7.73 -14.51
N GLY A 115 -40.12 9.05 -14.61
CA GLY A 115 -41.33 9.86 -14.47
C GLY A 115 -41.68 10.50 -15.80
#